data_AF-A0A0W8CSK1-F1
#
_entry.id   AF-A0A0W8CSK1-F1
#
_cell.length_a   1.000
_cell.length_b   1.000
_cell.length_c   1.000
_cell.angle_alpha   90.00
_cell.angle_beta   90.00
_cell.angle_gamma   90.00
#
_symmetry.space_group_name_H-M   'P 1'
#
loop_
_entity.id
_entity.type
_entity.pdbx_description
1 polymer ?
#
loop_
_entity_poly.entity_id
_entity_poly.type
_entity_poly.pdbx_seq_one_letter_code
_entity_poly.pdbx_strand_id
1 'polypeptide(L)'
;MVCASTEPCPFFVQLYLHNSKTDHTWYVSSSDLTHSPQCTSTAKPTQRQLVESPSFQKALATTPNGTAAQLLRQLKGKTNLRTIYRAKQIMKQELLNQVGNSFRKIPSLLQNFTELNPGSFTRYEVGGPQSRVPGPFSELF
;
A
#
# COMPACT_ATOMS: atom_id res chain seq x y z
N MET A 1 8.43 18.99 -12.50
CA MET A 1 8.13 19.45 -11.13
C MET A 1 8.94 20.72 -10.99
N VAL A 2 8.31 21.89 -10.99
CA VAL A 2 9.03 23.15 -10.84
C VAL A 2 8.38 23.87 -9.67
N CYS A 3 9.18 24.20 -8.66
CA CYS A 3 8.74 25.03 -7.58
C CYS A 3 8.33 26.40 -8.15
N ALA A 4 7.10 26.83 -7.90
CA ALA A 4 6.59 28.13 -8.33
C ALA A 4 6.64 29.15 -7.18
N SER A 5 7.72 29.14 -6.40
CA SER A 5 7.96 30.15 -5.38
C SER A 5 8.43 31.44 -6.04
N THR A 6 7.97 32.57 -5.51
CA THR A 6 8.43 33.92 -5.87
C THR A 6 9.87 34.17 -5.42
N GLU A 7 10.30 33.58 -4.31
CA GLU A 7 11.70 33.55 -3.87
C GLU A 7 12.42 32.25 -4.28
N PRO A 8 13.77 32.26 -4.41
CA PRO A 8 14.54 31.05 -4.69
C PRO A 8 14.25 29.96 -3.63
N CYS A 9 13.72 28.83 -4.08
CA CYS A 9 13.52 27.69 -3.20
C CYS A 9 14.86 26.96 -3.01
N PRO A 10 15.31 26.72 -1.76
CA PRO A 10 16.58 26.04 -1.50
C PRO A 10 16.55 24.56 -1.92
N PHE A 11 15.37 23.98 -2.09
CA PHE A 11 15.19 22.60 -2.53
C PHE A 11 16.04 22.23 -3.76
N PHE A 12 16.93 21.25 -3.61
CA PHE A 12 17.64 20.63 -4.71
C PHE A 12 17.91 19.15 -4.45
N VAL A 13 18.04 18.38 -5.53
CA VAL A 13 18.57 17.02 -5.51
C VAL A 13 19.61 16.94 -6.62
N GLN A 14 20.87 16.74 -6.23
CA GLN A 14 21.96 16.57 -7.18
C GLN A 14 22.17 15.08 -7.43
N LEU A 15 22.01 14.71 -8.69
CA LEU A 15 22.25 13.35 -9.17
C LEU A 15 23.59 13.30 -9.89
N TYR A 16 24.35 12.23 -9.66
CA TYR A 16 25.50 11.91 -10.48
C TYR A 16 25.33 10.51 -11.08
N LEU A 17 25.71 10.38 -12.34
CA LEU A 17 25.80 9.08 -13.00
C LEU A 17 27.18 8.50 -12.71
N HIS A 18 27.22 7.36 -12.03
CA HIS A 18 28.44 6.58 -11.98
C HIS A 18 28.64 5.99 -13.37
N ASN A 19 29.65 6.45 -14.11
CA ASN A 19 29.89 6.03 -15.48
C ASN A 19 31.11 5.11 -15.51
N SER A 20 30.88 3.84 -15.15
CA SER A 20 31.86 2.76 -15.25
C SER A 20 31.50 1.85 -16.43
N LYS A 21 32.47 1.09 -16.94
CA LYS A 21 32.22 0.09 -18.01
C LYS A 21 31.12 -0.92 -17.65
N THR A 22 30.90 -1.17 -16.36
CA THR A 22 29.95 -2.18 -15.86
C THR A 22 28.77 -1.60 -15.10
N ASP A 23 28.78 -0.30 -14.78
CA ASP A 23 27.78 0.31 -13.91
C ASP A 23 27.42 1.69 -14.43
N HIS A 24 26.12 1.88 -14.66
CA HIS A 24 25.48 3.10 -15.15
C HIS A 24 24.36 3.53 -14.19
N THR A 25 24.61 3.35 -12.90
CA THR A 25 23.64 3.67 -11.85
C THR A 25 23.68 5.15 -11.50
N TRP A 26 22.50 5.75 -11.32
CA TRP A 26 22.34 7.10 -10.81
C TRP A 26 22.36 7.12 -9.29
N TYR A 27 23.17 8.00 -8.72
CA TYR A 27 23.30 8.18 -7.29
C TYR A 27 22.97 9.62 -6.91
N VAL A 28 22.48 9.82 -5.69
CA VAL A 28 22.30 11.15 -5.09
C VAL A 28 23.62 11.56 -4.44
N SER A 29 24.27 12.62 -4.92
CA SER A 29 25.50 13.12 -4.30
C SER A 29 25.23 14.10 -3.15
N SER A 30 24.20 14.92 -3.30
CA SER A 30 23.84 15.95 -2.32
C SER A 30 22.38 16.37 -2.54
N SER A 31 21.74 16.87 -1.49
CA SER A 31 20.38 17.40 -1.59
C SER A 31 20.07 18.33 -0.43
N ASP A 32 19.27 19.36 -0.70
CA ASP A 32 18.52 20.09 0.31
C ASP A 32 17.03 19.81 0.07
N LEU A 33 16.36 19.25 1.08
CA LEU A 33 14.94 18.91 1.01
C LEU A 33 14.05 19.99 1.64
N THR A 34 14.64 21.08 2.11
CA THR A 34 13.90 22.22 2.66
C THR A 34 13.26 23.02 1.53
N HIS A 35 12.03 23.45 1.76
CA HIS A 35 11.29 24.29 0.85
C HIS A 35 11.14 25.69 1.45
N SER A 36 11.11 26.72 0.59
CA SER A 36 10.76 28.07 1.02
C SER A 36 9.35 28.08 1.63
N PRO A 37 9.06 28.94 2.63
CA PRO A 37 7.72 29.09 3.19
C PRO A 37 6.65 29.42 2.15
N GLN A 38 7.03 30.07 1.04
CA GLN A 38 6.13 30.42 -0.07
C GLN A 38 6.15 29.37 -1.19
N CYS A 39 6.71 28.18 -0.96
CA CYS A 39 6.72 27.10 -1.93
C CYS A 39 5.30 26.59 -2.17
N THR A 40 4.77 26.88 -3.34
CA THR A 40 3.46 26.38 -3.80
C THR A 40 3.55 25.03 -4.52
N SER A 41 4.75 24.43 -4.55
CA SER A 41 4.94 23.08 -5.10
C SER A 41 4.07 22.09 -4.35
N THR A 42 3.33 21.28 -5.10
CA THR A 42 2.52 20.22 -4.51
C THR A 42 3.14 18.87 -4.82
N ALA A 43 3.42 18.09 -3.77
CA ALA A 43 3.83 16.71 -3.91
C ALA A 43 2.82 15.94 -4.76
N LYS A 44 3.32 15.25 -5.79
CA LYS A 44 2.56 14.35 -6.67
C LYS A 44 3.06 12.91 -6.45
N PRO A 45 2.70 12.29 -5.31
CA PRO A 45 3.19 10.95 -5.00
C PRO A 45 2.70 9.95 -6.04
N THR A 46 3.60 9.04 -6.41
CA THR A 46 3.27 7.89 -7.26
C THR A 46 2.41 6.88 -6.49
N GLN A 47 1.79 5.95 -7.21
CA GLN A 47 1.02 4.87 -6.62
C GLN A 47 1.83 4.06 -5.60
N ARG A 48 3.08 3.73 -5.94
CA ARG A 48 3.98 2.98 -5.05
C ARG A 48 4.28 3.76 -3.77
N GLN A 49 4.61 5.04 -3.90
CA GLN A 49 4.87 5.91 -2.75
C GLN A 49 3.64 6.07 -1.84
N LEU A 50 2.42 6.03 -2.39
CA LEU A 50 1.21 6.04 -1.59
C LEU A 50 1.04 4.74 -0.79
N VAL A 51 1.25 3.57 -1.42
CA VAL A 51 1.15 2.26 -0.74
C VAL A 51 2.17 2.14 0.39
N GLU A 52 3.39 2.63 0.17
CA GLU A 52 4.48 2.63 1.16
C GLU A 52 4.32 3.73 2.24
N SER A 53 3.39 4.67 2.08
CA SER A 53 3.23 5.81 2.99
C SER A 53 2.48 5.43 4.28
N PRO A 54 3.06 5.62 5.48
CA PRO A 54 2.37 5.36 6.74
C PRO A 54 1.10 6.20 6.91
N SER A 55 1.12 7.45 6.44
CA SER A 55 -0.03 8.35 6.47
C SER A 55 -1.20 7.82 5.64
N PHE A 56 -0.92 7.26 4.45
CA PHE A 56 -1.93 6.66 3.60
C PHE A 56 -2.49 5.37 4.21
N GLN A 57 -1.62 4.53 4.76
CA GLN A 57 -2.02 3.30 5.45
C GLN A 57 -2.94 3.60 6.65
N LYS A 58 -2.59 4.61 7.47
CA LYS A 58 -3.42 5.04 8.61
C LYS A 58 -4.77 5.61 8.18
N ALA A 59 -4.80 6.41 7.11
CA ALA A 59 -6.03 6.94 6.53
C ALA A 59 -6.98 5.81 6.07
N LEU A 60 -6.43 4.80 5.41
CA LEU A 60 -7.19 3.62 4.98
C LEU A 60 -7.69 2.80 6.16
N ALA A 61 -6.87 2.58 7.19
CA ALA A 61 -7.26 1.86 8.40
C ALA A 61 -8.38 2.57 9.18
N THR A 62 -8.41 3.90 9.17
CA THR A 62 -9.45 4.68 9.85
C THR A 62 -10.77 4.66 9.08
N THR A 63 -10.72 4.54 7.75
CA THR A 63 -11.91 4.52 6.88
C THR A 63 -11.82 3.43 5.81
N PRO A 64 -11.92 2.13 6.19
CA PRO A 64 -11.69 1.01 5.26
C PRO A 64 -12.70 1.00 4.09
N ASN A 65 -13.96 1.33 4.39
CA ASN A 65 -15.05 1.42 3.42
C ASN A 65 -15.16 2.82 2.77
N GLY A 66 -14.22 3.72 3.07
CA GLY A 66 -14.22 5.07 2.53
C GLY A 66 -14.00 5.11 1.02
N THR A 67 -14.63 6.06 0.34
CA THR A 67 -14.41 6.30 -1.09
C THR A 67 -13.01 6.85 -1.34
N ALA A 68 -12.48 6.66 -2.55
CA ALA A 68 -11.19 7.25 -2.94
C ALA A 68 -11.18 8.80 -2.79
N ALA A 69 -12.34 9.44 -2.93
CA ALA A 69 -12.49 10.89 -2.74
C ALA A 69 -12.45 11.31 -1.26
N GLN A 70 -12.88 10.44 -0.34
CA GLN A 70 -12.73 10.67 1.11
C GLN A 70 -11.27 10.49 1.52
N LEU A 71 -10.59 9.45 1.01
CA LEU A 71 -9.15 9.25 1.21
C LEU A 71 -8.33 10.43 0.67
N LEU A 72 -8.68 10.94 -0.51
CA LEU A 72 -8.01 12.12 -1.09
C LEU A 72 -8.10 13.34 -0.17
N ARG A 73 -9.24 13.55 0.49
CA ARG A 73 -9.44 14.68 1.42
C ARG A 73 -8.60 14.57 2.69
N GLN A 74 -8.27 13.35 3.12
CA GLN A 74 -7.44 13.12 4.32
C GLN A 74 -5.95 13.30 4.04
N LEU A 75 -5.52 13.20 2.77
CA LEU A 75 -4.12 13.29 2.39
C LEU A 75 -3.73 14.74 2.13
N LYS A 76 -2.63 15.19 2.77
CA LYS A 76 -1.98 16.45 2.44
C LYS A 76 -1.16 16.27 1.16
N GLY A 77 -1.70 16.64 0.00
CA GLY A 77 -1.00 16.59 -1.30
C GLY A 77 -1.94 16.65 -2.51
N LYS A 78 -1.40 16.93 -3.70
CA LYS A 78 -2.16 16.85 -4.96
C LYS A 78 -1.79 15.57 -5.68
N THR A 79 -2.57 14.51 -5.48
CA THR A 79 -2.55 13.33 -6.34
C THR A 79 -3.90 13.19 -7.04
N ASN A 80 -3.95 12.43 -8.12
CA ASN A 80 -5.20 12.23 -8.85
C ASN A 80 -6.02 11.08 -8.23
N LEU A 81 -7.34 11.15 -8.41
CA LEU A 81 -8.27 10.16 -7.85
C LEU A 81 -7.98 8.73 -8.34
N ARG A 82 -7.51 8.59 -9.58
CA ARG A 82 -7.16 7.30 -10.19
C ARG A 82 -5.98 6.64 -9.47
N THR A 83 -4.96 7.41 -9.09
CA THR A 83 -3.79 6.92 -8.35
C THR A 83 -4.20 6.44 -6.96
N ILE A 84 -5.05 7.19 -6.25
CA ILE A 84 -5.57 6.77 -4.94
C ILE A 84 -6.40 5.50 -5.06
N TYR A 85 -7.28 5.43 -6.05
CA TYR A 85 -8.08 4.25 -6.30
C TYR A 85 -7.19 3.01 -6.52
N ARG A 86 -6.16 3.13 -7.37
CA ARG A 86 -5.22 2.02 -7.60
C ARG A 86 -4.43 1.65 -6.35
N ALA A 87 -3.95 2.62 -5.59
CA ALA A 87 -3.24 2.37 -4.33
C ALA A 87 -4.15 1.63 -3.32
N LYS A 88 -5.42 2.05 -3.19
CA LYS A 88 -6.43 1.37 -2.36
C LYS A 88 -6.62 -0.09 -2.80
N GLN A 89 -6.73 -0.34 -4.11
CA GLN A 89 -6.92 -1.70 -4.65
C GLN A 89 -5.72 -2.61 -4.37
N ILE A 90 -4.49 -2.10 -4.50
CA ILE A 90 -3.28 -2.87 -4.17
C ILE A 90 -3.27 -3.26 -2.70
N MET A 91 -3.51 -2.30 -1.81
CA MET A 91 -3.55 -2.59 -0.38
C MET A 91 -4.66 -3.57 -0.01
N LYS A 92 -5.83 -3.48 -0.66
CA LYS A 92 -6.91 -4.46 -0.48
C LYS A 92 -6.44 -5.86 -0.87
N GLN A 93 -5.78 -5.98 -2.03
CA GLN A 93 -5.26 -7.27 -2.50
C GLN A 93 -4.18 -7.83 -1.58
N GLU A 94 -3.26 -6.99 -1.11
CA GLU A 94 -2.21 -7.38 -0.15
C GLU A 94 -2.81 -7.89 1.15
N LEU A 95 -3.82 -7.19 1.69
CA LEU A 95 -4.53 -7.62 2.89
C LEU A 95 -5.23 -8.98 2.67
N LEU A 96 -5.95 -9.15 1.57
CA LEU A 96 -6.61 -10.42 1.24
C LEU A 96 -5.60 -11.56 1.09
N ASN A 97 -4.45 -11.30 0.47
CA ASN A 97 -3.38 -12.28 0.34
C ASN A 97 -2.77 -12.64 1.71
N GLN A 98 -2.53 -11.66 2.58
CA GLN A 98 -2.03 -11.89 3.94
C GLN A 98 -3.00 -12.72 4.77
N VAL A 99 -4.30 -12.40 4.72
CA VAL A 99 -5.37 -13.16 5.37
C VAL A 99 -5.38 -14.60 4.85
N GLY A 100 -5.39 -14.79 3.53
CA GLY A 100 -5.36 -16.12 2.91
C GLY A 100 -4.14 -16.94 3.34
N ASN A 101 -2.96 -16.31 3.41
CA ASN A 101 -1.73 -16.96 3.87
C ASN A 101 -1.75 -17.31 5.35
N SER A 102 -2.30 -16.43 6.19
CA SER A 102 -2.36 -16.62 7.66
C SER A 102 -3.21 -17.82 8.04
N PHE A 103 -4.27 -18.09 7.29
CA PHE A 103 -5.22 -19.17 7.57
C PHE A 103 -4.99 -20.44 6.73
N ARG A 104 -4.01 -20.43 5.81
CA ARG A 104 -3.72 -21.57 4.92
C ARG A 104 -3.40 -22.87 5.65
N LYS A 105 -2.84 -22.79 6.87
CA LYS A 105 -2.44 -23.97 7.66
C LYS A 105 -3.56 -24.53 8.55
N ILE A 106 -4.70 -23.85 8.69
CA ILE A 106 -5.81 -24.32 9.54
C ILE A 106 -6.24 -25.75 9.15
N PRO A 107 -6.48 -26.07 7.86
CA PRO A 107 -6.89 -27.42 7.47
C PRO A 107 -5.92 -28.51 7.93
N SER A 108 -4.63 -28.33 7.65
CA SER A 108 -3.60 -29.30 8.03
C SER A 108 -3.43 -29.42 9.55
N LEU A 109 -3.58 -28.31 10.28
CA LEU A 109 -3.49 -28.33 11.75
C LEU A 109 -4.66 -29.09 12.37
N LEU A 110 -5.88 -28.88 11.87
CA LEU A 110 -7.08 -29.60 12.34
C LEU A 110 -7.00 -31.08 12.00
N GLN A 111 -6.49 -31.44 10.82
CA GLN A 111 -6.25 -32.83 10.45
C GLN A 111 -5.27 -33.51 11.42
N ASN A 112 -4.09 -32.91 11.63
CA ASN A 112 -3.09 -33.44 12.56
C ASN A 112 -3.64 -33.58 13.99
N PHE A 113 -4.49 -32.63 14.41
CA PHE A 113 -5.13 -32.70 15.73
C PHE A 113 -6.01 -33.93 15.89
N THR A 114 -6.83 -34.26 14.88
CA THR A 114 -7.68 -35.47 14.91
C THR A 114 -6.88 -36.77 14.86
N GLU A 115 -5.79 -36.80 14.10
CA GLU A 115 -4.89 -37.96 14.02
C GLU A 115 -4.21 -38.26 15.36
N LEU A 116 -3.80 -37.21 16.08
CA LEU A 116 -3.13 -37.34 17.37
C LEU A 116 -4.08 -37.57 18.56
N ASN A 117 -5.38 -37.29 18.41
CA ASN A 117 -6.37 -37.37 19.49
C ASN A 117 -7.59 -38.19 19.06
N PRO A 118 -7.50 -39.53 19.06
CA PRO A 118 -8.61 -40.41 18.70
C PRO A 118 -9.86 -40.11 19.54
N GLY A 119 -11.00 -39.89 18.87
CA GLY A 119 -12.26 -39.47 19.50
C GLY A 119 -12.56 -37.97 19.44
N SER A 120 -11.62 -37.16 18.94
CA SER A 120 -11.84 -35.74 18.65
C SER A 120 -12.46 -35.54 17.26
N PHE A 121 -13.29 -34.50 17.11
CA PHE A 121 -13.93 -34.15 15.85
C PHE A 121 -13.59 -32.70 15.47
N THR A 122 -13.20 -32.48 14.21
CA THR A 122 -12.98 -31.13 13.66
C THR A 122 -13.86 -30.91 12.44
N ARG A 123 -14.47 -29.72 12.34
CA ARG A 123 -15.23 -29.29 11.16
C ARG A 123 -14.76 -27.89 10.77
N TYR A 124 -14.49 -27.68 9.49
CA TYR A 124 -14.19 -26.37 8.93
C TYR A 124 -14.82 -26.24 7.54
N GLU A 125 -15.10 -25.01 7.14
CA GLU A 125 -15.65 -24.68 5.82
C GLU A 125 -14.64 -23.77 5.11
N VAL A 126 -14.33 -24.08 3.85
CA VAL A 126 -13.40 -23.28 3.04
C VAL A 126 -14.22 -22.28 2.23
N GLY A 127 -14.35 -21.06 2.74
CA GLY A 127 -14.92 -19.94 1.97
C GLY A 127 -13.88 -19.34 1.03
N GLY A 128 -14.11 -19.37 -0.29
CA GLY A 128 -13.20 -18.81 -1.29
C GLY A 128 -13.63 -19.06 -2.73
N PRO A 129 -12.95 -18.52 -3.75
CA PRO A 129 -13.38 -18.53 -5.16
C PRO A 129 -13.50 -19.92 -5.82
N GLN A 130 -13.13 -21.01 -5.14
CA GLN A 130 -13.41 -22.39 -5.56
C GLN A 130 -14.68 -23.00 -4.92
N SER A 131 -15.33 -22.28 -4.01
CA SER A 131 -16.63 -22.68 -3.47
C SER A 131 -17.75 -22.22 -4.41
N ARG A 132 -18.70 -23.10 -4.74
CA ARG A 132 -19.87 -22.80 -5.59
C ARG A 132 -20.87 -21.83 -4.95
N VAL A 133 -20.61 -21.38 -3.72
CA VAL A 133 -21.47 -20.48 -2.96
C VAL A 133 -20.59 -19.34 -2.43
N PRO A 134 -20.88 -18.07 -2.77
CA PRO A 134 -20.12 -16.95 -2.23
C PRO A 134 -20.21 -16.95 -0.70
N GLY A 135 -19.06 -17.00 -0.02
CA GLY A 135 -19.02 -16.90 1.43
C GLY A 135 -19.38 -15.49 1.91
N PRO A 136 -19.86 -15.33 3.16
CA PRO A 136 -20.35 -14.06 3.72
C PRO A 136 -19.28 -12.95 3.78
N PHE A 137 -18.00 -13.30 3.67
CA PHE A 137 -16.91 -12.34 3.56
C PHE A 137 -16.90 -11.55 2.25
N SER A 138 -17.60 -12.03 1.22
CA SER A 138 -17.70 -11.37 -0.09
C SER A 138 -18.64 -10.17 -0.06
N GLU A 139 -19.58 -10.13 0.89
CA GLU A 139 -20.65 -9.13 0.93
C GLU A 139 -20.36 -7.94 1.85
N LEU A 140 -19.25 -7.96 2.60
CA LEU A 140 -18.94 -6.92 3.59
C LEU A 140 -17.98 -5.82 3.12
N PHE A 141 -17.42 -5.85 1.89
CA PHE A 141 -16.34 -4.92 1.47
C PHE A 141 -16.27 -4.50 0.00
#